data_AF-A0A4Q3XQ08-F1
#
_entry.id   AF-A0A4Q3XQ08-F1
#
_cell.length_a   1.000
_cell.length_b   1.000
_cell.length_c   1.000
_cell.angle_alpha   90.00
_cell.angle_beta   90.00
_cell.angle_gamma   90.00
#
_symmetry.space_group_name_H-M   'P 1'
#
loop_
_entity.id
_entity.type
_entity.pdbx_description
1 polymer ?
#
loop_
_entity_poly.entity_id
_entity_poly.type
_entity_poly.pdbx_seq_one_letter_code
_entity_poly.pdbx_strand_id
1 'polypeptide(L)'
;WHLSERSTPVDRGFSEFYGMLDGFNTYWQEEPYQTRLPAGHPKRTYPKDGYYSTNAFGDYALDFLQDGGKSDKPWFMYLSFNAGHFPLHAPEAEIAKYEALYRTKGWDAIRTERLARQKKMGLVPPDTKLPPSEPIPPNFINVQTGWANKPVPAWDTLDEDRRADLGRRMATYAATVDIMDQNIGRVVDHLKKTGQMDNTIIFFLSDNGGCAEWDPYGFDKLDSPNNILHKGAALKEIGAPSSYISYGTGWASASDTPWRLYKHYTEEGGIRTPMIVHWPKGLKAKAGSLTKQVGFLTDFMPTLVELCGATYPKERNGVDILPTEGVSMVPVMQGKAAKARTLCVEHEGNRMVREGDWKLVAVREKPWGLFDLSKDPTELNDLSAREPARAKQMETTWNEWAIRCNVIAKPSAQSVPTPEIAGKRLVIRCEVQPKANGSSGVILA
;
A
#
# COMPACT_ATOMS: atom_id res chain seq x y z
N TRP A 1 -7.88 -8.89 5.26
CA TRP A 1 -8.60 -9.09 3.98
C TRP A 1 -8.93 -7.74 3.37
N HIS A 2 -9.70 -6.91 4.09
CA HIS A 2 -9.94 -5.50 3.78
C HIS A 2 -10.64 -5.22 2.44
N LEU A 3 -11.39 -6.18 1.89
CA LEU A 3 -12.06 -6.01 0.59
C LEU A 3 -13.58 -6.04 0.67
N SER A 4 -14.15 -6.53 1.78
CA SER A 4 -15.60 -6.62 1.95
C SER A 4 -15.99 -6.96 3.38
N GLU A 5 -17.03 -6.30 3.87
CA GLU A 5 -17.75 -6.71 5.09
C GLU A 5 -18.75 -7.84 4.83
N ARG A 6 -19.10 -8.09 3.55
CA ARG A 6 -20.18 -9.01 3.14
C ARG A 6 -19.68 -10.33 2.54
N SER A 7 -18.43 -10.37 2.09
CA SER A 7 -17.84 -11.56 1.49
C SER A 7 -16.49 -11.87 2.11
N THR A 8 -16.33 -13.13 2.51
CA THR A 8 -15.09 -13.66 3.06
C THR A 8 -14.17 -14.12 1.92
N PRO A 9 -12.86 -14.30 2.16
CA PRO A 9 -11.97 -14.92 1.19
C PRO A 9 -12.51 -16.24 0.62
N VAL A 10 -13.21 -17.02 1.45
CA VAL A 10 -13.82 -18.29 1.08
C VAL A 10 -14.90 -18.14 0.01
N ASP A 11 -15.71 -17.09 0.09
CA ASP A 11 -16.71 -16.76 -0.95
C ASP A 11 -16.06 -16.30 -2.26
N ARG A 12 -14.78 -15.92 -2.18
CA ARG A 12 -13.98 -15.33 -3.27
C ARG A 12 -12.94 -16.29 -3.84
N GLY A 13 -13.09 -17.59 -3.59
CA GLY A 13 -12.34 -18.64 -4.27
C GLY A 13 -11.13 -19.17 -3.50
N PHE A 14 -10.91 -18.73 -2.26
CA PHE A 14 -9.91 -19.34 -1.39
C PHE A 14 -10.48 -20.59 -0.72
N SER A 15 -9.85 -21.74 -0.95
CA SER A 15 -10.23 -22.98 -0.27
C SER A 15 -10.01 -22.86 1.23
N GLU A 16 -8.86 -22.30 1.62
CA GLU A 16 -8.42 -22.14 3.01
C GLU A 16 -8.16 -20.68 3.33
N PHE A 17 -8.34 -20.32 4.60
CA PHE A 17 -8.12 -18.95 5.07
C PHE A 17 -7.74 -18.94 6.54
N TYR A 18 -6.73 -18.15 6.88
CA TYR A 18 -6.45 -17.74 8.25
C TYR A 18 -6.11 -16.25 8.27
N GLY A 19 -6.85 -15.47 9.05
CA GLY A 19 -6.52 -14.07 9.26
C GLY A 19 -7.73 -13.17 9.52
N MET A 20 -7.47 -11.86 9.55
CA MET A 20 -8.49 -10.84 9.78
C MET A 20 -9.27 -10.49 8.51
N LEU A 21 -10.56 -10.17 8.68
CA LEU A 21 -11.38 -9.62 7.61
C LEU A 21 -11.20 -8.10 7.43
N ASP A 22 -10.95 -7.38 8.52
CA ASP A 22 -10.79 -5.93 8.53
C ASP A 22 -9.43 -5.47 7.97
N GLY A 23 -9.19 -4.16 7.98
CA GLY A 23 -7.99 -3.49 7.45
C GLY A 23 -6.74 -3.60 8.30
N PHE A 24 -6.87 -3.73 9.62
CA PHE A 24 -5.73 -3.85 10.54
C PHE A 24 -6.16 -4.45 11.88
N ASN A 25 -5.19 -4.94 12.65
CA ASN A 25 -5.35 -5.36 14.04
C ASN A 25 -4.02 -5.20 14.80
N THR A 26 -4.07 -5.23 16.13
CA THR A 26 -2.87 -5.42 16.95
C THR A 26 -2.16 -6.73 16.57
N TYR A 27 -0.84 -6.75 16.74
CA TYR A 27 -0.01 -7.91 16.41
C TYR A 27 -0.11 -8.98 17.50
N TRP A 28 -0.54 -8.60 18.71
CA TRP A 28 -0.54 -9.46 19.90
C TRP A 28 -1.86 -10.20 20.13
N GLN A 29 -2.84 -10.04 19.24
CA GLN A 29 -4.17 -10.63 19.41
C GLN A 29 -4.62 -11.37 18.15
N GLU A 30 -5.03 -12.63 18.34
CA GLU A 30 -5.60 -13.46 17.27
C GLU A 30 -7.05 -13.08 16.95
N GLU A 31 -7.90 -12.91 17.95
CA GLU A 31 -9.32 -12.60 17.69
C GLU A 31 -9.46 -11.17 17.14
N PRO A 32 -10.33 -10.91 16.15
CA PRO A 32 -11.41 -11.77 15.64
C PRO A 32 -11.07 -12.49 14.32
N TYR A 33 -9.91 -13.14 14.21
CA TYR A 33 -9.52 -13.79 12.95
C TYR A 33 -10.48 -14.92 12.57
N GLN A 34 -10.77 -15.03 11.28
CA GLN A 34 -11.47 -16.18 10.75
C GLN A 34 -10.47 -17.26 10.38
N THR A 35 -10.94 -18.51 10.45
CA THR A 35 -10.13 -19.68 10.16
C THR A 35 -10.97 -20.71 9.42
N ARG A 36 -10.49 -21.12 8.24
CA ARG A 36 -10.93 -22.27 7.48
C ARG A 36 -9.68 -23.05 7.07
N LEU A 37 -9.58 -24.28 7.54
CA LEU A 37 -8.42 -25.15 7.35
C LEU A 37 -8.81 -26.40 6.56
N PRO A 38 -7.84 -27.05 5.91
CA PRO A 38 -8.07 -28.33 5.26
C PRO A 38 -8.73 -29.34 6.21
N ALA A 39 -9.58 -30.20 5.66
CA ALA A 39 -10.30 -31.19 6.45
C ALA A 39 -9.34 -32.04 7.30
N GLY A 40 -9.52 -32.03 8.62
CA GLY A 40 -8.71 -32.77 9.58
C GLY A 40 -7.42 -32.07 10.03
N HIS A 41 -7.09 -30.89 9.50
CA HIS A 41 -5.95 -30.11 9.99
C HIS A 41 -6.32 -29.37 11.29
N PRO A 42 -5.60 -29.59 12.41
CA PRO A 42 -5.92 -28.94 13.67
C PRO A 42 -5.61 -27.44 13.63
N LYS A 43 -6.47 -26.62 14.24
CA LYS A 43 -6.16 -25.20 14.48
C LYS A 43 -4.93 -25.11 15.38
N ARG A 44 -3.97 -24.25 15.02
CA ARG A 44 -2.82 -23.94 15.88
C ARG A 44 -3.29 -23.27 17.16
N THR A 45 -2.60 -23.57 18.26
CA THR A 45 -2.77 -22.89 19.54
C THR A 45 -1.50 -22.13 19.87
N TYR A 46 -1.67 -20.89 20.31
CA TYR A 46 -0.57 -20.03 20.72
C TYR A 46 -0.65 -19.79 22.23
N PRO A 47 0.49 -19.70 22.93
CA PRO A 47 0.49 -19.24 24.32
C PRO A 47 -0.14 -17.85 24.41
N LYS A 48 -0.87 -17.59 25.52
CA LYS A 48 -1.59 -16.33 25.73
C LYS A 48 -0.71 -15.08 25.51
N ASP A 49 0.54 -15.14 25.97
CA ASP A 49 1.50 -14.04 25.88
C ASP A 49 2.55 -14.26 24.75
N GLY A 50 2.33 -15.27 23.90
CA GLY A 50 3.25 -15.66 22.83
C GLY A 50 2.70 -15.43 21.42
N TYR A 51 1.46 -14.99 21.28
CA TYR A 51 0.86 -14.72 19.98
C TYR A 51 1.51 -13.49 19.33
N TYR A 52 1.95 -13.64 18.08
CA TYR A 52 2.36 -12.53 17.24
C TYR A 52 1.91 -12.78 15.80
N SER A 53 1.05 -11.91 15.24
CA SER A 53 0.32 -12.15 13.99
C SER A 53 1.25 -12.48 12.82
N THR A 54 2.40 -11.81 12.69
CA THR A 54 3.36 -12.08 11.62
C THR A 54 3.90 -13.51 11.67
N ASN A 55 4.17 -14.03 12.88
CA ASN A 55 4.62 -15.41 13.06
C ASN A 55 3.47 -16.39 12.80
N ALA A 56 2.26 -16.07 13.26
CA ALA A 56 1.07 -16.89 13.00
C ALA A 56 0.77 -16.99 11.50
N PHE A 57 0.92 -15.91 10.73
CA PHE A 57 0.76 -15.95 9.27
C PHE A 57 1.84 -16.80 8.60
N GLY A 58 3.09 -16.72 9.06
CA GLY A 58 4.16 -17.61 8.58
C GLY A 58 3.89 -19.08 8.90
N ASP A 59 3.40 -19.37 10.11
CA ASP A 59 3.01 -20.70 10.57
C ASP A 59 1.90 -21.32 9.71
N TYR A 60 0.80 -20.58 9.49
CA TYR A 60 -0.31 -21.07 8.66
C TYR A 60 0.05 -21.13 7.17
N ALA A 61 0.93 -20.25 6.67
CA ALA A 61 1.46 -20.38 5.32
C ALA A 61 2.20 -21.71 5.12
N LEU A 62 3.01 -22.12 6.09
CA LEU A 62 3.70 -23.42 6.06
C LEU A 62 2.72 -24.60 6.13
N ASP A 63 1.68 -24.50 6.96
CA ASP A 63 0.63 -25.53 7.03
C ASP A 63 -0.08 -25.69 5.68
N PHE A 64 -0.51 -24.58 5.07
CA PHE A 64 -1.18 -24.59 3.78
C PHE A 64 -0.29 -25.11 2.65
N LEU A 65 1.00 -24.80 2.66
CA LEU A 65 1.96 -25.34 1.70
C LEU A 65 2.19 -26.85 1.90
N GLN A 66 2.29 -27.29 3.15
CA GLN A 66 2.43 -28.71 3.48
C GLN A 66 1.21 -29.51 3.03
N ASP A 67 0.01 -28.99 3.24
CA ASP A 67 -1.24 -29.64 2.83
C ASP A 67 -1.44 -29.58 1.32
N GLY A 68 -1.18 -28.43 0.69
CA GLY A 68 -1.23 -28.27 -0.76
C GLY A 68 -0.26 -29.20 -1.49
N GLY A 69 0.92 -29.41 -0.92
CA GLY A 69 1.94 -30.33 -1.45
C GLY A 69 1.57 -31.83 -1.39
N LYS A 70 0.46 -32.20 -0.74
CA LYS A 70 -0.08 -33.58 -0.77
C LYS A 70 -0.87 -33.89 -2.04
N SER A 71 -1.17 -32.87 -2.86
CA SER A 71 -1.90 -33.01 -4.12
C SER A 71 -0.99 -32.75 -5.31
N ASP A 72 -1.26 -33.42 -6.44
CA ASP A 72 -0.61 -33.10 -7.72
C ASP A 72 -1.13 -31.80 -8.37
N LYS A 73 -2.11 -31.13 -7.75
CA LYS A 73 -2.66 -29.86 -8.24
C LYS A 73 -1.74 -28.69 -7.88
N PRO A 74 -1.58 -27.69 -8.76
CA PRO A 74 -0.91 -26.45 -8.38
C PRO A 74 -1.72 -25.71 -7.31
N TRP A 75 -1.03 -24.91 -6.50
CA TRP A 75 -1.63 -24.08 -5.47
C TRP A 75 -1.43 -22.59 -5.76
N PHE A 76 -2.31 -21.77 -5.18
CA PHE A 76 -2.18 -20.32 -5.13
C PHE A 76 -2.24 -19.88 -3.66
N MET A 77 -1.24 -19.12 -3.21
CA MET A 77 -1.19 -18.60 -1.85
C MET A 77 -1.09 -17.08 -1.89
N TYR A 78 -2.03 -16.42 -1.22
CA TYR A 78 -2.01 -14.98 -0.97
C TYR A 78 -1.62 -14.72 0.49
N LEU A 79 -0.32 -14.52 0.73
CA LEU A 79 0.23 -14.24 2.05
C LEU A 79 0.33 -12.73 2.27
N SER A 80 -0.69 -12.16 2.91
CA SER A 80 -0.82 -10.72 3.17
C SER A 80 -0.57 -10.40 4.64
N PHE A 81 0.66 -9.99 4.96
CA PHE A 81 1.00 -9.56 6.31
C PHE A 81 0.37 -8.22 6.66
N ASN A 82 0.07 -8.00 7.95
CA ASN A 82 -0.22 -6.66 8.51
C ASN A 82 1.06 -5.93 8.98
N ALA A 83 2.23 -6.57 8.86
CA ALA A 83 3.50 -6.04 9.32
C ALA A 83 3.86 -4.72 8.61
N GLY A 84 4.31 -3.73 9.37
CA GLY A 84 4.60 -2.38 8.89
C GLY A 84 3.39 -1.44 8.91
N HIS A 85 2.18 -1.93 9.17
CA HIS A 85 0.99 -1.10 9.42
C HIS A 85 0.81 -0.82 10.92
N PHE A 86 0.20 0.31 11.27
CA PHE A 86 -0.15 0.60 12.67
C PHE A 86 -1.26 -0.33 13.20
N PRO A 87 -1.39 -0.50 14.53
CA PRO A 87 -0.46 -0.03 15.56
C PRO A 87 0.88 -0.77 15.47
N LEU A 88 1.99 -0.02 15.45
CA LEU A 88 3.31 -0.63 15.32
C LEU A 88 3.70 -1.33 16.62
N HIS A 89 3.93 -2.63 16.53
CA HIS A 89 4.20 -3.52 17.66
C HIS A 89 5.31 -4.49 17.30
N ALA A 90 6.25 -4.72 18.22
CA ALA A 90 7.27 -5.75 18.06
C ALA A 90 7.85 -6.15 19.42
N PRO A 91 8.45 -7.36 19.56
CA PRO A 91 9.13 -7.75 20.78
C PRO A 91 10.28 -6.79 21.12
N GLU A 92 10.48 -6.44 22.39
CA GLU A 92 11.52 -5.51 22.85
C GLU A 92 12.91 -5.82 22.28
N ALA A 93 13.30 -7.10 22.31
CA ALA A 93 14.60 -7.54 21.84
C ALA A 93 14.79 -7.30 20.33
N GLU A 94 13.71 -7.31 19.55
CA GLU A 94 13.74 -7.03 18.11
C GLU A 94 13.84 -5.52 17.85
N ILE A 95 13.16 -4.70 18.65
CA ILE A 95 13.23 -3.23 18.53
C ILE A 95 14.62 -2.71 18.90
N ALA A 96 15.21 -3.25 19.97
CA ALA A 96 16.51 -2.82 20.49
C ALA A 96 17.65 -2.93 19.46
N LYS A 97 17.54 -3.82 18.46
CA LYS A 97 18.51 -3.97 17.35
C LYS A 97 18.67 -2.69 16.52
N TYR A 98 17.61 -1.88 16.46
CA TYR A 98 17.49 -0.77 15.51
C TYR A 98 17.48 0.62 16.16
N GLU A 99 17.23 0.70 17.47
CA GLU A 99 16.98 1.97 18.16
C GLU A 99 18.14 2.97 18.06
N ALA A 100 19.38 2.51 18.30
CA ALA A 100 20.56 3.36 18.23
C ALA A 100 20.76 3.97 16.83
N LEU A 101 20.47 3.20 15.77
CA LEU A 101 20.60 3.64 14.39
C LEU A 101 19.64 4.81 14.08
N TYR A 102 18.34 4.61 14.34
CA TYR A 102 17.31 5.56 13.96
C TYR A 102 17.31 6.81 14.85
N ARG A 103 17.57 6.66 16.16
CA ARG A 103 17.71 7.79 17.08
C ARG A 103 18.87 8.71 16.68
N THR A 104 20.00 8.15 16.26
CA THR A 104 21.20 8.92 15.96
C THR A 104 21.13 9.58 14.59
N LYS A 105 20.68 8.85 13.56
CA LYS A 105 20.69 9.35 12.18
C LYS A 105 19.51 10.25 11.85
N GLY A 106 18.29 9.86 12.26
CA GLY A 106 17.09 10.55 11.86
C GLY A 106 16.72 10.41 10.38
N TRP A 107 15.56 10.94 10.02
CA TRP A 107 15.03 10.82 8.67
C TRP A 107 15.88 11.54 7.62
N ASP A 108 16.45 12.71 7.90
CA ASP A 108 17.19 13.49 6.87
C ASP A 108 18.47 12.78 6.40
N ALA A 109 19.27 12.29 7.35
CA ALA A 109 20.48 11.53 7.04
C ALA A 109 20.13 10.21 6.34
N ILE A 110 19.09 9.51 6.83
CA ILE A 110 18.65 8.24 6.24
C ILE A 110 18.13 8.43 4.81
N ARG A 111 17.37 9.49 4.52
CA ARG A 111 16.93 9.82 3.14
C ARG A 111 18.13 10.01 2.22
N THR A 112 19.13 10.76 2.67
CA THR A 112 20.36 11.00 1.89
C THR A 112 21.12 9.70 1.62
N GLU A 113 21.31 8.87 2.65
CA GLU A 113 22.00 7.58 2.55
C GLU A 113 21.24 6.58 1.67
N ARG A 114 19.91 6.52 1.78
CA ARG A 114 19.06 5.64 0.96
C ARG A 114 19.14 6.01 -0.50
N LEU A 115 19.04 7.30 -0.86
CA LEU A 115 19.17 7.73 -2.25
C LEU A 115 20.57 7.40 -2.79
N ALA A 116 21.63 7.66 -2.03
CA ALA A 116 22.99 7.31 -2.44
C ALA A 116 23.13 5.80 -2.72
N ARG A 117 22.56 4.96 -1.86
CA ARG A 117 22.55 3.50 -2.05
C ARG A 117 21.70 3.06 -3.23
N GLN A 118 20.51 3.65 -3.43
CA GLN A 118 19.63 3.35 -4.56
C GLN A 118 20.31 3.69 -5.90
N LYS A 119 21.04 4.81 -5.97
CA LYS A 119 21.87 5.18 -7.13
C LYS A 119 22.96 4.15 -7.38
N LYS A 120 23.70 3.74 -6.33
CA LYS A 120 24.74 2.70 -6.43
C LYS A 120 24.18 1.34 -6.91
N MET A 121 22.95 1.02 -6.53
CA MET A 121 22.25 -0.20 -6.93
C MET A 121 21.59 -0.09 -8.32
N GLY A 122 21.55 1.10 -8.92
CA GLY A 122 20.87 1.34 -10.20
C GLY A 122 19.33 1.34 -10.12
N LEU A 123 18.76 1.46 -8.92
CA LEU A 123 17.30 1.51 -8.71
C LEU A 123 16.68 2.84 -9.20
N VAL A 124 17.49 3.90 -9.22
CA VAL A 124 17.13 5.23 -9.71
C VAL A 124 18.25 5.80 -10.57
N PRO A 125 17.95 6.71 -11.51
CA PRO A 125 18.98 7.43 -12.28
C PRO A 125 20.06 8.09 -11.40
N PRO A 126 21.33 8.14 -11.83
CA PRO A 126 22.42 8.73 -11.05
C PRO A 126 22.21 10.21 -10.67
N ASP A 127 21.48 10.94 -11.52
CA ASP A 127 21.14 12.35 -11.39
C ASP A 127 19.82 12.61 -10.63
N THR A 128 19.12 11.56 -10.17
CA THR A 128 17.91 11.69 -9.36
C THR A 128 18.16 12.58 -8.15
N LYS A 129 17.31 13.58 -7.94
CA LYS A 129 17.42 14.54 -6.84
C LYS A 129 16.55 14.07 -5.67
N LEU A 130 16.98 14.35 -4.44
CA LEU A 130 16.13 14.14 -3.28
C LEU A 130 15.14 15.32 -3.19
N PRO A 131 13.81 15.08 -3.13
CA PRO A 131 12.86 16.14 -2.88
C PRO A 131 13.14 16.86 -1.56
N PRO A 132 13.02 18.19 -1.52
CA PRO A 132 13.05 18.91 -0.25
C PRO A 132 11.90 18.43 0.65
N SER A 133 11.96 18.80 1.93
CA SER A 133 10.80 18.59 2.81
C SER A 133 9.67 19.52 2.37
N GLU A 134 8.69 18.97 1.65
CA GLU A 134 7.53 19.72 1.18
C GLU A 134 6.48 19.92 2.28
N PRO A 135 5.65 20.97 2.18
CA PRO A 135 4.50 21.15 3.07
C PRO A 135 3.57 19.94 3.06
N ILE A 136 3.27 19.41 4.25
CA ILE A 136 2.34 18.30 4.45
C ILE A 136 0.96 18.73 3.94
N PRO A 137 0.36 18.02 2.97
CA PRO A 137 -0.95 18.40 2.47
C PRO A 137 -2.02 18.33 3.56
N PRO A 138 -2.97 19.28 3.60
CA PRO A 138 -4.04 19.27 4.59
C PRO A 138 -4.88 17.99 4.54
N ASN A 139 -5.12 17.38 5.69
CA ASN A 139 -6.04 16.27 5.90
C ASN A 139 -6.94 16.56 7.11
N PHE A 140 -7.87 15.66 7.44
CA PHE A 140 -8.85 15.91 8.50
C PHE A 140 -8.24 15.94 9.91
N ILE A 141 -7.03 15.40 10.13
CA ILE A 141 -6.33 15.41 11.42
C ILE A 141 -5.36 16.59 11.53
N ASN A 142 -4.46 16.77 10.57
CA ASN A 142 -3.35 17.72 10.68
C ASN A 142 -3.79 19.20 10.63
N VAL A 143 -5.01 19.48 10.16
CA VAL A 143 -5.64 20.80 10.26
C VAL A 143 -5.98 21.15 11.71
N GLN A 144 -6.25 20.15 12.55
CA GLN A 144 -6.58 20.33 13.97
C GLN A 144 -5.32 20.54 14.82
N THR A 145 -4.20 19.92 14.42
CA THR A 145 -2.91 20.00 15.14
C THR A 145 -2.05 21.17 14.67
N GLY A 146 -2.44 21.84 13.59
CA GLY A 146 -1.71 22.96 13.01
C GLY A 146 -0.49 22.55 12.20
N TRP A 147 -0.39 21.28 11.76
CA TRP A 147 0.67 20.77 10.88
C TRP A 147 0.31 20.86 9.39
N ALA A 148 -0.96 21.10 9.05
CA ALA A 148 -1.36 21.37 7.67
C ALA A 148 -0.51 22.48 7.03
N ASN A 149 -0.02 22.23 5.81
CA ASN A 149 0.84 23.13 5.03
C ASN A 149 2.17 23.52 5.71
N LYS A 150 2.64 22.75 6.70
CA LYS A 150 4.00 22.91 7.26
C LYS A 150 4.92 21.82 6.74
N PRO A 151 6.22 22.10 6.54
CA PRO A 151 7.19 21.06 6.23
C PRO A 151 7.39 20.13 7.43
N VAL A 152 7.87 18.91 7.17
CA VAL A 152 8.46 18.07 8.21
C VAL A 152 9.65 18.82 8.82
N PRO A 153 9.77 18.90 10.16
CA PRO A 153 10.91 19.55 10.80
C PRO A 153 12.21 18.80 10.49
N ALA A 154 13.31 19.53 10.35
CA ALA A 154 14.62 18.90 10.24
C ALA A 154 14.97 18.16 11.54
N TRP A 155 15.50 16.94 11.42
CA TRP A 155 15.72 16.05 12.55
C TRP A 155 16.62 16.64 13.64
N ASP A 156 17.65 17.38 13.21
CA ASP A 156 18.62 18.02 14.10
C ASP A 156 18.03 19.18 14.91
N THR A 157 16.92 19.78 14.46
CA THR A 157 16.17 20.80 15.19
C THR A 157 15.27 20.24 16.30
N LEU A 158 15.08 18.93 16.37
CA LEU A 158 14.28 18.28 17.40
C LEU A 158 15.06 18.11 18.70
N ASP A 159 14.36 18.28 19.83
CA ASP A 159 14.90 18.00 21.17
C ASP A 159 15.31 16.53 21.31
N GLU A 160 16.27 16.25 22.19
CA GLU A 160 16.82 14.90 22.38
C GLU A 160 15.74 13.87 22.75
N ASP A 161 14.85 14.20 23.68
CA ASP A 161 13.72 13.33 24.07
C ASP A 161 12.84 12.99 22.86
N ARG A 162 12.57 13.97 21.99
CA ARG A 162 11.75 13.75 20.80
C ARG A 162 12.49 12.88 19.77
N ARG A 163 13.79 13.06 19.59
CA ARG A 163 14.60 12.17 18.74
C ARG A 163 14.63 10.73 19.28
N ALA A 164 14.66 10.56 20.59
CA ALA A 164 14.60 9.23 21.22
C ALA A 164 13.25 8.55 20.97
N ASP A 165 12.14 9.25 21.22
CA ASP A 165 10.77 8.79 20.94
C ASP A 165 10.60 8.38 19.47
N LEU A 166 10.93 9.27 18.53
CA LEU A 166 10.76 9.02 17.11
C LEU A 166 11.72 7.94 16.60
N GLY A 167 12.95 7.90 17.11
CA GLY A 167 13.92 6.85 16.78
C GLY A 167 13.41 5.47 17.20
N ARG A 168 12.79 5.39 18.37
CA ARG A 168 12.15 4.16 18.86
C ARG A 168 10.94 3.75 18.01
N ARG A 169 10.07 4.69 17.60
CA ARG A 169 8.95 4.39 16.68
C ARG A 169 9.41 3.76 15.36
N MET A 170 10.48 4.29 14.76
CA MET A 170 11.05 3.74 13.53
C MET A 170 11.78 2.41 13.75
N ALA A 171 12.43 2.24 14.90
CA ALA A 171 13.00 0.96 15.30
C ALA A 171 11.92 -0.12 15.45
N THR A 172 10.75 0.22 16.01
CA THR A 172 9.61 -0.69 16.08
C THR A 172 9.11 -1.07 14.70
N TYR A 173 8.95 -0.10 13.79
CA TYR A 173 8.63 -0.39 12.38
C TYR A 173 9.66 -1.33 11.74
N ALA A 174 10.96 -1.04 11.87
CA ALA A 174 12.01 -1.87 11.31
C ALA A 174 12.00 -3.31 11.86
N ALA A 175 11.71 -3.49 13.15
CA ALA A 175 11.54 -4.80 13.76
C ALA A 175 10.36 -5.56 13.15
N THR A 176 9.23 -4.91 12.85
CA THR A 176 8.10 -5.59 12.16
C THR A 176 8.49 -6.09 10.77
N VAL A 177 9.27 -5.33 10.01
CA VAL A 177 9.75 -5.69 8.68
C VAL A 177 10.77 -6.83 8.75
N ASP A 178 11.68 -6.81 9.72
CA ASP A 178 12.64 -7.88 9.98
C ASP A 178 11.93 -9.21 10.30
N ILE A 179 10.96 -9.20 11.22
CA ILE A 179 10.20 -10.41 11.56
C ILE A 179 9.38 -10.93 10.36
N MET A 180 8.85 -10.04 9.52
CA MET A 180 8.20 -10.43 8.26
C MET A 180 9.19 -11.14 7.32
N ASP A 181 10.38 -10.56 7.12
CA ASP A 181 11.43 -11.14 6.28
C ASP A 181 11.86 -12.53 6.76
N GLN A 182 12.02 -12.71 8.08
CA GLN A 182 12.30 -14.02 8.68
C GLN A 182 11.21 -15.06 8.37
N ASN A 183 9.93 -14.66 8.42
CA ASN A 183 8.81 -15.55 8.07
C ASN A 183 8.73 -15.86 6.56
N ILE A 184 9.06 -14.89 5.70
CA ILE A 184 9.24 -15.13 4.26
C ILE A 184 10.38 -16.13 4.03
N GLY A 185 11.49 -16.00 4.76
CA GLY A 185 12.61 -16.93 4.73
C GLY A 185 12.20 -18.37 5.06
N ARG A 186 11.36 -18.56 6.10
CA ARG A 186 10.81 -19.88 6.45
C ARG A 186 10.01 -20.50 5.31
N VAL A 187 9.16 -19.72 4.65
CA VAL A 187 8.37 -20.15 3.49
C VAL A 187 9.27 -20.54 2.31
N VAL A 188 10.24 -19.69 1.97
CA VAL A 188 11.21 -19.96 0.90
C VAL A 188 12.02 -21.22 1.19
N ASP A 189 12.46 -21.43 2.43
CA ASP A 189 13.19 -22.62 2.82
C ASP A 189 12.35 -23.89 2.72
N HIS A 190 11.06 -23.82 3.06
CA HIS A 190 10.13 -24.93 2.85
C HIS A 190 10.01 -25.28 1.35
N LEU A 191 9.84 -24.28 0.48
CA LEU A 191 9.75 -24.50 -0.97
C LEU A 191 11.04 -25.13 -1.54
N LYS A 192 12.21 -24.74 -1.04
CA LYS A 192 13.49 -25.37 -1.41
C LYS A 192 13.56 -26.82 -0.93
N LYS A 193 13.25 -27.06 0.35
CA LYS A 193 13.30 -28.41 0.97
C LYS A 193 12.35 -29.41 0.31
N THR A 194 11.21 -28.93 -0.20
CA THR A 194 10.20 -29.76 -0.87
C THR A 194 10.37 -29.81 -2.39
N GLY A 195 11.40 -29.19 -2.95
CA GLY A 195 11.67 -29.19 -4.39
C GLY A 195 10.67 -28.37 -5.23
N GLN A 196 9.84 -27.54 -4.59
CA GLN A 196 8.81 -26.74 -5.27
C GLN A 196 9.34 -25.39 -5.79
N MET A 197 10.44 -24.89 -5.22
CA MET A 197 10.97 -23.54 -5.48
C MET A 197 11.13 -23.18 -6.96
N ASP A 198 11.65 -24.11 -7.78
CA ASP A 198 11.97 -23.81 -9.18
C ASP A 198 10.73 -23.52 -10.02
N ASN A 199 9.60 -24.15 -9.70
CA ASN A 199 8.33 -24.01 -10.42
C ASN A 199 7.31 -23.13 -9.67
N THR A 200 7.69 -22.50 -8.57
CA THR A 200 6.87 -21.49 -7.89
C THR A 200 7.24 -20.10 -8.37
N ILE A 201 6.24 -19.35 -8.86
CA ILE A 201 6.39 -17.91 -9.08
C ILE A 201 6.06 -17.16 -7.79
N ILE A 202 7.02 -16.39 -7.29
CA ILE A 202 6.88 -15.55 -6.10
C ILE A 202 6.86 -14.09 -6.55
N PHE A 203 5.81 -13.38 -6.12
CA PHE A 203 5.73 -11.93 -6.16
C PHE A 203 5.79 -11.40 -4.73
N PHE A 204 6.73 -10.50 -4.45
CA PHE A 204 6.77 -9.74 -3.21
C PHE A 204 6.57 -8.27 -3.53
N LEU A 205 5.65 -7.60 -2.85
CA LEU A 205 5.35 -6.19 -3.04
C LEU A 205 4.71 -5.56 -1.79
N SER A 206 4.75 -4.23 -1.72
CA SER A 206 3.93 -3.43 -0.80
C SER A 206 2.62 -3.02 -1.47
N ASP A 207 1.56 -2.87 -0.68
CA ASP A 207 0.22 -2.47 -1.15
C ASP A 207 0.13 -0.96 -1.45
N ASN A 208 0.91 -0.13 -0.75
CA ASN A 208 1.07 1.31 -0.96
C ASN A 208 2.43 1.81 -0.39
N GLY A 209 2.64 3.14 -0.47
CA GLY A 209 3.77 3.85 0.13
C GLY A 209 3.79 3.86 1.67
N GLY A 210 4.73 4.60 2.24
CA GLY A 210 4.92 4.72 3.69
C GLY A 210 3.70 5.27 4.44
N CYS A 211 3.49 4.76 5.66
CA CYS A 211 2.32 5.03 6.52
C CYS A 211 2.42 6.38 7.25
N ALA A 212 1.98 7.45 6.61
CA ALA A 212 2.19 8.82 7.06
C ALA A 212 1.29 9.34 8.18
N GLU A 213 0.28 8.60 8.60
CA GLU A 213 -0.80 9.05 9.46
C GLU A 213 -0.29 9.68 10.77
N TRP A 214 -0.51 10.98 11.03
CA TRP A 214 -0.91 12.05 10.06
C TRP A 214 -0.03 13.30 10.12
N ASP A 215 0.74 13.42 11.21
CA ASP A 215 1.66 14.50 11.53
C ASP A 215 3.09 13.95 11.52
N PRO A 216 4.14 14.82 11.57
CA PRO A 216 5.54 14.37 11.59
C PRO A 216 5.87 13.33 12.65
N TYR A 217 5.12 13.31 13.75
CA TYR A 217 5.42 12.48 14.92
C TYR A 217 4.51 11.26 15.06
N GLY A 218 3.51 11.11 14.19
CA GLY A 218 2.51 10.05 14.29
C GLY A 218 1.57 10.24 15.48
N PHE A 219 0.88 9.18 15.86
CA PHE A 219 -0.08 9.17 16.97
C PHE A 219 0.21 8.07 17.99
N ASP A 220 -0.48 8.10 19.13
CA ASP A 220 -0.50 7.09 20.21
C ASP A 220 -1.92 6.54 20.47
N LYS A 221 -2.89 7.01 19.71
CA LYS A 221 -4.28 6.57 19.75
C LYS A 221 -4.82 6.51 18.34
N LEU A 222 -5.54 5.43 18.05
CA LEU A 222 -6.06 5.09 16.72
C LEU A 222 -6.57 6.32 15.97
N ASP A 223 -5.93 6.58 14.84
CA ASP A 223 -6.39 7.51 13.81
C ASP A 223 -6.77 8.88 14.39
N SER A 224 -5.88 9.45 15.19
CA SER A 224 -6.19 10.63 16.02
C SER A 224 -5.04 11.65 16.02
N PRO A 225 -5.30 12.90 16.44
CA PRO A 225 -4.26 13.92 16.61
C PRO A 225 -3.39 13.69 17.86
N ASN A 226 -3.66 12.64 18.64
CA ASN A 226 -3.01 12.46 19.94
C ASN A 226 -1.62 11.84 19.76
N ASN A 227 -0.59 12.60 20.07
CA ASN A 227 0.79 12.13 20.17
C ASN A 227 1.30 12.33 21.60
N ILE A 228 1.89 11.29 22.18
CA ILE A 228 2.54 11.32 23.49
C ILE A 228 4.05 11.35 23.26
N LEU A 229 4.74 12.27 23.95
CA LEU A 229 6.20 12.27 24.00
C LEU A 229 6.67 11.30 25.08
N HIS A 230 7.17 10.13 24.68
CA HIS A 230 7.74 9.16 25.60
C HIS A 230 9.18 9.53 25.96
N LYS A 231 9.55 9.37 27.25
CA LYS A 231 10.87 9.76 27.77
C LYS A 231 11.43 8.68 28.69
N GLY A 232 12.76 8.55 28.73
CA GLY A 232 13.45 7.64 29.64
C GLY A 232 12.87 6.23 29.58
N ALA A 233 12.40 5.70 30.72
CA ALA A 233 11.83 4.35 30.80
C ALA A 233 10.54 4.17 29.98
N ALA A 234 9.76 5.24 29.76
CA ALA A 234 8.50 5.18 28.99
C ALA A 234 8.74 4.90 27.50
N LEU A 235 9.97 5.07 26.98
CA LEU A 235 10.29 4.68 25.60
C LEU A 235 10.00 3.19 25.33
N LYS A 236 10.06 2.33 26.35
CA LYS A 236 9.73 0.91 26.22
C LYS A 236 8.25 0.61 26.05
N GLU A 237 7.37 1.60 26.28
CA GLU A 237 5.96 1.47 25.98
C GLU A 237 5.74 1.48 24.45
N ILE A 238 6.59 2.16 23.68
CA ILE A 238 6.52 2.20 22.22
C ILE A 238 6.80 0.81 21.64
N GLY A 239 5.77 0.22 21.01
CA GLY A 239 5.82 -1.12 20.42
C GLY A 239 5.32 -2.23 21.34
N ALA A 240 5.08 -1.95 22.62
CA ALA A 240 4.52 -2.90 23.57
C ALA A 240 3.02 -3.15 23.31
N PRO A 241 2.45 -4.26 23.82
CA PRO A 241 1.04 -4.61 23.60
C PRO A 241 0.02 -3.55 24.01
N SER A 242 0.34 -2.70 24.99
CA SER A 242 -0.52 -1.62 25.46
C SER A 242 -0.48 -0.36 24.59
N SER A 243 0.45 -0.25 23.65
CA SER A 243 0.63 0.94 22.82
C SER A 243 -0.25 0.94 21.58
N TYR A 244 -0.48 2.12 21.00
CA TYR A 244 -1.20 2.25 19.73
C TYR A 244 -0.53 3.31 18.85
N ILE A 245 0.67 2.99 18.33
CA ILE A 245 1.51 3.99 17.70
C ILE A 245 1.58 3.91 16.17
N SER A 246 1.69 5.07 15.52
CA SER A 246 2.22 5.23 14.15
C SER A 246 3.56 5.98 14.18
N TYR A 247 4.31 5.96 13.07
CA TYR A 247 5.61 6.62 12.97
C TYR A 247 5.58 8.04 12.37
N GLY A 248 4.43 8.49 11.85
CA GLY A 248 4.23 9.82 11.26
C GLY A 248 4.87 10.09 9.90
N THR A 249 4.56 11.28 9.37
CA THR A 249 4.97 11.74 8.03
C THR A 249 6.49 11.89 7.89
N GLY A 250 7.22 12.12 8.98
CA GLY A 250 8.69 12.23 8.96
C GLY A 250 9.34 10.91 8.56
N TRP A 251 8.95 9.81 9.18
CA TRP A 251 9.44 8.48 8.84
C TRP A 251 8.80 7.90 7.57
N ALA A 252 7.56 8.27 7.22
CA ALA A 252 6.99 7.95 5.91
C ALA A 252 7.84 8.53 4.77
N SER A 253 8.20 9.82 4.87
CA SER A 253 9.07 10.51 3.89
C SER A 253 10.45 9.87 3.77
N ALA A 254 10.96 9.26 4.86
CA ALA A 254 12.17 8.46 4.81
C ALA A 254 11.96 7.12 4.10
N SER A 255 10.84 6.44 4.36
CA SER A 255 10.50 5.14 3.80
C SER A 255 10.31 5.21 2.28
N ASP A 256 9.71 6.30 1.79
CA ASP A 256 9.43 6.49 0.36
C ASP A 256 10.56 7.14 -0.42
N THR A 257 11.76 7.26 0.17
CA THR A 257 12.91 7.86 -0.52
C THR A 257 13.15 7.22 -1.90
N PRO A 258 13.32 8.00 -2.98
CA PRO A 258 13.37 9.46 -3.05
C PRO A 258 12.05 10.10 -3.50
N TRP A 259 10.94 9.37 -3.51
CA TRP A 259 9.69 9.80 -4.09
C TRP A 259 9.00 10.89 -3.26
N ARG A 260 8.13 11.66 -3.91
CA ARG A 260 7.31 12.69 -3.26
C ARG A 260 6.08 12.07 -2.61
N LEU A 261 5.75 12.58 -1.43
CA LEU A 261 4.65 12.14 -0.58
C LEU A 261 4.74 10.63 -0.28
N TYR A 262 3.59 10.01 0.02
CA TYR A 262 3.49 8.74 0.74
C TYR A 262 2.06 8.19 0.59
N LYS A 263 1.67 7.18 1.38
CA LYS A 263 0.29 6.62 1.40
C LYS A 263 -0.79 7.71 1.39
N HIS A 264 -1.93 7.42 0.75
CA HIS A 264 -3.06 8.30 0.38
C HIS A 264 -2.89 9.12 -0.90
N TYR A 265 -1.65 9.42 -1.31
CA TYR A 265 -1.37 10.33 -2.42
C TYR A 265 -1.06 9.58 -3.72
N THR A 266 -1.21 10.25 -4.86
CA THR A 266 -1.00 9.68 -6.20
C THR A 266 0.32 10.11 -6.84
N GLU A 267 1.10 10.94 -6.16
CA GLU A 267 2.54 11.14 -6.33
C GLU A 267 3.31 9.83 -6.16
N GLU A 268 4.51 9.74 -6.72
CA GLU A 268 5.24 8.46 -6.79
C GLU A 268 5.47 7.83 -5.41
N GLY A 269 5.55 8.61 -4.32
CA GLY A 269 5.74 8.05 -2.98
C GLY A 269 4.53 7.30 -2.45
N GLY A 270 3.32 7.61 -2.92
CA GLY A 270 2.12 6.86 -2.53
C GLY A 270 1.87 5.59 -3.35
N ILE A 271 2.38 5.54 -4.59
CA ILE A 271 1.99 4.50 -5.57
C ILE A 271 3.16 3.70 -6.16
N ARG A 272 4.42 4.11 -5.95
CA ARG A 272 5.60 3.40 -6.46
C ARG A 272 6.20 2.51 -5.37
N THR A 273 5.64 1.32 -5.27
CA THR A 273 6.05 0.32 -4.27
C THR A 273 7.16 -0.60 -4.79
N PRO A 274 7.96 -1.22 -3.90
CA PRO A 274 8.89 -2.28 -4.32
C PRO A 274 8.11 -3.47 -4.88
N MET A 275 8.64 -4.08 -5.94
CA MET A 275 8.18 -5.39 -6.42
C MET A 275 9.37 -6.26 -6.79
N ILE A 276 9.39 -7.50 -6.30
CA ILE A 276 10.37 -8.53 -6.65
C ILE A 276 9.61 -9.70 -7.27
N VAL A 277 10.11 -10.21 -8.39
CA VAL A 277 9.60 -11.43 -9.04
C VAL A 277 10.70 -12.48 -9.04
N HIS A 278 10.38 -13.68 -8.56
CA HIS A 278 11.29 -14.82 -8.56
C HIS A 278 10.56 -16.06 -9.12
N TRP A 279 11.08 -16.64 -10.19
CA TRP A 279 10.58 -17.89 -10.78
C TRP A 279 11.67 -18.55 -11.65
N PRO A 280 12.51 -19.44 -11.07
CA PRO A 280 13.72 -19.92 -11.74
C PRO A 280 13.45 -20.64 -13.06
N LYS A 281 12.40 -21.45 -13.13
CA LYS A 281 12.07 -22.23 -14.33
C LYS A 281 11.42 -21.38 -15.43
N GLY A 282 10.69 -20.31 -15.07
CA GLY A 282 9.89 -19.55 -16.02
C GLY A 282 10.43 -18.18 -16.43
N LEU A 283 11.23 -17.51 -15.58
CA LEU A 283 11.86 -16.25 -15.97
C LEU A 283 12.94 -16.48 -17.03
N LYS A 284 12.89 -15.67 -18.10
CA LYS A 284 13.99 -15.56 -19.08
C LYS A 284 14.86 -14.35 -18.83
N ALA A 285 14.36 -13.37 -18.07
CA ALA A 285 15.17 -12.26 -17.58
C ALA A 285 16.35 -12.80 -16.73
N LYS A 286 17.52 -12.16 -16.86
CA LYS A 286 18.71 -12.52 -16.08
C LYS A 286 18.40 -12.38 -14.58
N ALA A 287 18.77 -13.38 -13.78
CA ALA A 287 18.65 -13.30 -12.33
C ALA A 287 19.37 -12.06 -11.78
N GLY A 288 18.70 -11.34 -10.87
CA GLY A 288 19.20 -10.08 -10.29
C GLY A 288 19.16 -8.87 -11.25
N SER A 289 18.54 -8.99 -12.43
CA SER A 289 18.31 -7.83 -13.30
C SER A 289 17.18 -6.93 -12.79
N LEU A 290 17.21 -5.67 -13.20
CA LEU A 290 16.17 -4.67 -12.95
C LEU A 290 15.39 -4.41 -14.24
N THR A 291 14.07 -4.26 -14.13
CA THR A 291 13.22 -3.81 -15.23
C THR A 291 12.74 -2.39 -14.94
N LYS A 292 12.75 -1.53 -15.97
CA LYS A 292 12.18 -0.17 -15.92
C LYS A 292 10.76 -0.13 -16.50
N GLN A 293 10.23 -1.28 -16.89
CA GLN A 293 8.90 -1.38 -17.48
C GLN A 293 7.82 -1.17 -16.41
N VAL A 294 6.75 -0.49 -16.77
CA VAL A 294 5.68 -0.11 -15.84
C VAL A 294 4.74 -1.29 -15.59
N GLY A 295 4.65 -1.73 -14.33
CA GLY A 295 3.63 -2.65 -13.83
C GLY A 295 2.63 -1.91 -12.95
N PHE A 296 1.43 -2.46 -12.81
CA PHE A 296 0.36 -1.93 -11.97
C PHE A 296 -0.44 -3.07 -11.33
N LEU A 297 -1.07 -2.85 -10.18
CA LEU A 297 -1.76 -3.93 -9.43
C LEU A 297 -2.82 -4.67 -10.27
N THR A 298 -3.47 -3.98 -11.20
CA THR A 298 -4.47 -4.60 -12.10
C THR A 298 -3.88 -5.66 -13.04
N ASP A 299 -2.56 -5.73 -13.19
CA ASP A 299 -1.86 -6.68 -14.07
C ASP A 299 -1.77 -8.08 -13.50
N PHE A 300 -1.89 -8.24 -12.18
CA PHE A 300 -1.75 -9.55 -11.55
C PHE A 300 -2.79 -10.52 -12.08
N MET A 301 -4.06 -10.11 -12.18
CA MET A 301 -5.13 -10.97 -12.67
C MET A 301 -4.87 -11.50 -14.10
N PRO A 302 -4.68 -10.66 -15.15
CA PRO A 302 -4.40 -11.18 -16.49
C PRO A 302 -3.08 -11.96 -16.56
N THR A 303 -2.06 -11.59 -15.76
CA THR A 303 -0.80 -12.35 -15.69
C THR A 303 -1.02 -13.76 -15.16
N LEU A 304 -1.74 -13.90 -14.04
CA LEU A 304 -2.01 -15.21 -13.43
C LEU A 304 -2.93 -16.07 -14.30
N VAL A 305 -3.93 -15.46 -14.95
CA VAL A 305 -4.80 -16.16 -15.92
C VAL A 305 -3.97 -16.73 -17.08
N GLU A 306 -3.07 -15.94 -17.67
CA GLU A 306 -2.18 -16.41 -18.75
C GLU A 306 -1.24 -17.52 -18.28
N LEU A 307 -0.58 -17.34 -17.13
CA LEU A 307 0.37 -18.32 -16.59
C LEU A 307 -0.28 -19.67 -16.26
N CYS A 308 -1.53 -19.66 -15.78
CA CYS A 308 -2.27 -20.87 -15.45
C CYS A 308 -3.03 -21.47 -16.64
N GLY A 309 -3.01 -20.83 -17.81
CA GLY A 309 -3.81 -21.25 -18.97
C GLY A 309 -5.32 -21.20 -18.73
N ALA A 310 -5.77 -20.35 -17.79
CA ALA A 310 -7.17 -20.20 -17.46
C ALA A 310 -7.87 -19.26 -18.47
N THR A 311 -9.20 -19.30 -18.48
CA THR A 311 -10.03 -18.33 -19.20
C THR A 311 -10.68 -17.40 -18.20
N TYR A 312 -10.49 -16.09 -18.36
CA TYR A 312 -11.18 -15.12 -17.52
C TYR A 312 -12.70 -15.19 -17.79
N PRO A 313 -13.54 -15.39 -16.75
CA PRO A 313 -14.98 -15.53 -16.96
C PRO A 313 -15.60 -14.23 -17.48
N LYS A 314 -16.69 -14.33 -18.25
CA LYS A 314 -17.51 -13.17 -18.65
C LYS A 314 -18.65 -12.91 -17.67
N GLU A 315 -19.11 -13.96 -17.01
CA GLU A 315 -20.21 -13.92 -16.05
C GLU A 315 -19.91 -14.84 -14.85
N ARG A 316 -20.57 -14.57 -13.72
CA ARG A 316 -20.63 -15.45 -12.56
C ARG A 316 -22.06 -15.47 -12.04
N ASN A 317 -22.66 -16.66 -11.93
CA ASN A 317 -24.05 -16.85 -11.48
C ASN A 317 -25.07 -16.02 -12.29
N GLY A 318 -24.89 -15.92 -13.61
CA GLY A 318 -25.76 -15.15 -14.51
C GLY A 318 -25.61 -13.62 -14.39
N VAL A 319 -24.56 -13.14 -13.70
CA VAL A 319 -24.22 -11.72 -13.62
C VAL A 319 -22.92 -11.48 -14.37
N ASP A 320 -22.95 -10.57 -15.34
CA ASP A 320 -21.75 -10.12 -16.05
C ASP A 320 -20.71 -9.59 -15.06
N ILE A 321 -19.47 -10.02 -15.22
CA ILE A 321 -18.36 -9.49 -14.43
C ILE A 321 -17.57 -8.45 -15.22
N LEU A 322 -16.93 -7.54 -14.49
CA LEU A 322 -16.07 -6.55 -15.11
C LEU A 322 -14.89 -7.22 -15.83
N PRO A 323 -14.54 -6.79 -17.05
CA PRO A 323 -13.33 -7.27 -17.71
C PRO A 323 -12.07 -6.86 -16.93
N THR A 324 -10.96 -7.56 -17.18
CA THR A 324 -9.67 -7.16 -16.60
C THR A 324 -9.21 -5.81 -17.15
N GLU A 325 -8.86 -4.87 -16.27
CA GLU A 325 -8.31 -3.54 -16.66
C GLU A 325 -6.79 -3.55 -16.86
N GLY A 326 -6.08 -4.57 -16.36
CA GLY A 326 -4.63 -4.69 -16.48
C GLY A 326 -4.16 -5.34 -17.79
N VAL A 327 -2.84 -5.43 -17.93
CA VAL A 327 -2.19 -6.17 -19.00
C VAL A 327 -1.26 -7.24 -18.41
N SER A 328 -1.14 -8.38 -19.08
CA SER A 328 -0.25 -9.44 -18.60
C SER A 328 1.22 -8.98 -18.58
N MET A 329 1.93 -9.32 -17.50
CA MET A 329 3.36 -9.10 -17.32
C MET A 329 4.23 -10.23 -17.90
N VAL A 330 3.63 -11.32 -18.42
CA VAL A 330 4.37 -12.44 -19.01
C VAL A 330 5.37 -11.99 -20.09
N PRO A 331 5.05 -11.05 -21.00
CA PRO A 331 6.03 -10.52 -21.95
C PRO A 331 7.29 -9.96 -21.26
N VAL A 332 7.14 -9.22 -20.16
CA VAL A 332 8.26 -8.65 -19.39
C VAL A 332 9.12 -9.77 -18.78
N MET A 333 8.48 -10.80 -18.22
CA MET A 333 9.17 -11.98 -17.67
C MET A 333 9.96 -12.76 -18.73
N GLN A 334 9.49 -12.70 -19.99
CA GLN A 334 10.15 -13.27 -21.16
C GLN A 334 11.20 -12.33 -21.81
N GLY A 335 11.49 -11.18 -21.20
CA GLY A 335 12.46 -10.20 -21.73
C GLY A 335 11.93 -9.35 -22.88
N LYS A 336 10.62 -9.33 -23.11
CA LYS A 336 9.95 -8.49 -24.12
C LYS A 336 9.45 -7.19 -23.49
N ALA A 337 9.07 -6.24 -24.35
CA ALA A 337 8.43 -5.00 -23.91
C ALA A 337 6.98 -5.25 -23.46
N ALA A 338 6.57 -4.53 -22.43
CA ALA A 338 5.23 -4.41 -21.92
C ALA A 338 4.39 -3.65 -22.93
N LYS A 339 3.09 -3.93 -22.92
CA LYS A 339 2.14 -3.19 -23.75
C LYS A 339 2.05 -1.75 -23.23
N ALA A 340 2.25 -0.78 -24.12
CA ALA A 340 2.00 0.63 -23.82
C ALA A 340 0.53 0.83 -23.44
N ARG A 341 0.29 1.69 -22.44
CA ARG A 341 -1.05 1.95 -21.89
C ARG A 341 -1.08 3.25 -21.09
N THR A 342 -2.29 3.74 -20.90
CA THR A 342 -2.59 4.82 -19.97
C THR A 342 -2.96 4.24 -18.61
N LEU A 343 -2.42 4.80 -17.55
CA LEU A 343 -2.81 4.48 -16.17
C LEU A 343 -3.50 5.69 -15.57
N CYS A 344 -4.66 5.49 -14.95
CA CYS A 344 -5.38 6.53 -14.23
C CYS A 344 -5.66 6.03 -12.81
N VAL A 345 -5.53 6.93 -11.84
CA VAL A 345 -5.82 6.67 -10.43
C VAL A 345 -6.60 7.85 -9.85
N GLU A 346 -7.54 7.52 -8.98
CA GLU A 346 -8.14 8.46 -8.04
C GLU A 346 -8.20 7.79 -6.66
N HIS A 347 -7.85 8.55 -5.63
CA HIS A 347 -8.01 8.15 -4.24
C HIS A 347 -8.11 9.37 -3.33
N GLU A 348 -9.21 9.50 -2.58
CA GLU A 348 -9.44 10.60 -1.62
C GLU A 348 -9.31 12.01 -2.23
N GLY A 349 -9.71 12.15 -3.50
CA GLY A 349 -9.59 13.36 -4.30
C GLY A 349 -8.21 13.57 -4.94
N ASN A 350 -7.20 12.78 -4.57
CA ASN A 350 -5.90 12.77 -5.21
C ASN A 350 -6.01 12.02 -6.53
N ARG A 351 -5.44 12.59 -7.60
CA ARG A 351 -5.68 12.08 -8.96
C ARG A 351 -4.42 12.10 -9.80
N MET A 352 -4.24 11.09 -10.63
CA MET A 352 -3.18 11.07 -11.63
C MET A 352 -3.58 10.35 -12.91
N VAL A 353 -2.93 10.73 -13.99
CA VAL A 353 -2.88 9.99 -15.26
C VAL A 353 -1.44 9.89 -15.73
N ARG A 354 -1.04 8.71 -16.22
CA ARG A 354 0.28 8.43 -16.77
C ARG A 354 0.19 7.85 -18.17
N GLU A 355 0.91 8.45 -19.10
CA GLU A 355 1.03 8.04 -20.49
C GLU A 355 2.51 7.89 -20.86
N GLY A 356 3.01 6.65 -20.85
CA GLY A 356 4.45 6.38 -20.96
C GLY A 356 5.23 7.00 -19.79
N ASP A 357 6.13 7.92 -20.10
CA ASP A 357 6.93 8.64 -19.09
C ASP A 357 6.29 9.95 -18.64
N TRP A 358 5.20 10.39 -19.26
CA TRP A 358 4.48 11.59 -18.85
C TRP A 358 3.49 11.27 -17.74
N LYS A 359 3.49 12.07 -16.68
CA LYS A 359 2.53 11.98 -15.58
C LYS A 359 1.91 13.34 -15.30
N LEU A 360 0.58 13.38 -15.25
CA LEU A 360 -0.20 14.49 -14.73
C LEU A 360 -0.74 14.09 -13.36
N VAL A 361 -0.53 14.90 -12.32
CA VAL A 361 -0.91 14.56 -10.94
C VAL A 361 -1.38 15.79 -10.17
N ALA A 362 -2.33 15.60 -9.26
CA ALA A 362 -2.82 16.65 -8.37
C ALA A 362 -3.31 16.09 -7.04
N VAL A 363 -2.99 16.81 -5.96
CA VAL A 363 -3.57 16.59 -4.62
C VAL A 363 -4.89 17.34 -4.52
N ARG A 364 -6.02 16.62 -4.45
CA ARG A 364 -7.36 17.20 -4.28
C ARG A 364 -7.60 18.38 -5.23
N GLU A 365 -8.17 19.47 -4.76
CA GLU A 365 -8.51 20.65 -5.56
C GLU A 365 -7.30 21.48 -6.02
N LYS A 366 -6.05 21.04 -5.76
CA LYS A 366 -4.88 21.74 -6.30
C LYS A 366 -4.85 21.64 -7.84
N PRO A 367 -4.25 22.63 -8.52
CA PRO A 367 -4.00 22.54 -9.96
C PRO A 367 -3.19 21.30 -10.33
N TRP A 368 -3.38 20.82 -11.56
CA TRP A 368 -2.56 19.77 -12.14
C TRP A 368 -1.10 20.19 -12.30
N GLY A 369 -0.19 19.31 -11.88
CA GLY A 369 1.23 19.37 -12.25
C GLY A 369 1.55 18.32 -13.31
N LEU A 370 2.38 18.68 -14.29
CA LEU A 370 2.82 17.81 -15.38
C LEU A 370 4.32 17.50 -15.26
N PHE A 371 4.69 16.23 -15.29
CA PHE A 371 6.07 15.77 -15.10
C PHE A 371 6.50 14.77 -16.18
N ASP A 372 7.77 14.87 -16.59
CA ASP A 372 8.45 13.87 -17.43
C ASP A 372 9.30 12.95 -16.52
N LEU A 373 8.77 11.78 -16.18
CA LEU A 373 9.39 10.83 -15.26
C LEU A 373 10.69 10.22 -15.79
N SER A 374 10.96 10.34 -17.10
CA SER A 374 12.24 9.90 -17.68
C SER A 374 13.41 10.80 -17.26
N LYS A 375 13.13 12.08 -16.97
CA LYS A 375 14.11 13.09 -16.55
C LYS A 375 13.97 13.47 -15.08
N ASP A 376 12.76 13.41 -14.57
CA ASP A 376 12.41 13.81 -13.21
C ASP A 376 11.50 12.75 -12.56
N PRO A 377 12.07 11.61 -12.15
CA PRO A 377 11.29 10.53 -11.55
C PRO A 377 10.76 10.90 -10.15
N THR A 378 11.12 12.08 -9.64
CA THR A 378 10.76 12.61 -8.31
C THR A 378 9.79 13.78 -8.38
N GLU A 379 9.27 14.11 -9.57
CA GLU A 379 8.17 15.07 -9.75
C GLU A 379 8.47 16.47 -9.17
N LEU A 380 9.67 17.02 -9.40
CA LEU A 380 10.12 18.31 -8.86
C LEU A 380 9.93 19.49 -9.83
N ASN A 381 9.88 19.23 -11.12
CA ASN A 381 9.85 20.26 -12.16
C ASN A 381 8.53 20.21 -12.91
N ASP A 382 7.57 21.01 -12.45
CA ASP A 382 6.27 21.12 -13.12
C ASP A 382 6.41 21.79 -14.50
N LEU A 383 5.99 21.07 -15.53
CA LEU A 383 6.01 21.46 -16.94
C LEU A 383 4.64 21.94 -17.42
N SER A 384 3.61 22.01 -16.57
CA SER A 384 2.24 22.37 -16.94
C SER A 384 2.15 23.70 -17.69
N ALA A 385 2.90 24.72 -17.24
CA ALA A 385 2.96 26.03 -17.90
C ALA A 385 3.74 26.01 -19.23
N ARG A 386 4.66 25.06 -19.41
CA ARG A 386 5.49 24.92 -20.63
C ARG A 386 4.86 24.01 -21.67
N GLU A 387 4.09 23.02 -21.25
CA GLU A 387 3.35 22.08 -22.11
C GLU A 387 1.84 22.07 -21.81
N PRO A 388 1.14 23.21 -21.89
CA PRO A 388 -0.26 23.31 -21.51
C PRO A 388 -1.19 22.44 -22.38
N ALA A 389 -0.84 22.24 -23.65
CA ALA A 389 -1.60 21.37 -24.55
C ALA A 389 -1.57 19.89 -24.11
N ARG A 390 -0.40 19.40 -23.66
CA ARG A 390 -0.25 18.04 -23.13
C ARG A 390 -1.01 17.89 -21.82
N ALA A 391 -0.82 18.84 -20.89
CA ALA A 391 -1.53 18.83 -19.63
C ALA A 391 -3.05 18.77 -19.85
N LYS A 392 -3.57 19.56 -20.81
CA LYS A 392 -4.99 19.54 -21.14
C LYS A 392 -5.47 18.24 -21.76
N GLN A 393 -4.69 17.63 -22.65
CA GLN A 393 -5.03 16.33 -23.24
C GLN A 393 -5.06 15.23 -22.19
N MET A 394 -4.04 15.15 -21.33
CA MET A 394 -4.00 14.16 -20.25
C MET A 394 -5.14 14.37 -19.26
N GLU A 395 -5.47 15.61 -18.90
CA GLU A 395 -6.65 15.93 -18.07
C GLU A 395 -7.95 15.39 -18.71
N THR A 396 -8.14 15.58 -20.02
CA THR A 396 -9.28 15.01 -20.75
C THR A 396 -9.31 13.48 -20.63
N THR A 397 -8.18 12.81 -20.84
CA THR A 397 -8.06 11.36 -20.70
C THR A 397 -8.41 10.89 -19.28
N TRP A 398 -7.95 11.61 -18.25
CA TRP A 398 -8.32 11.31 -16.88
C TRP A 398 -9.82 11.46 -16.64
N ASN A 399 -10.44 12.54 -17.13
CA ASN A 399 -11.88 12.79 -16.97
C ASN A 399 -12.73 11.71 -17.65
N GLU A 400 -12.35 11.28 -18.86
CA GLU A 400 -13.05 10.20 -19.58
C GLU A 400 -12.97 8.88 -18.80
N TRP A 401 -11.79 8.54 -18.27
CA TRP A 401 -11.62 7.39 -17.39
C TRP A 401 -12.45 7.52 -16.10
N ALA A 402 -12.43 8.69 -15.47
CA ALA A 402 -13.12 8.95 -14.22
C ALA A 402 -14.65 8.81 -14.37
N ILE A 403 -15.21 9.26 -15.49
CA ILE A 403 -16.63 9.04 -15.82
C ILE A 403 -16.91 7.54 -16.04
N ARG A 404 -16.09 6.85 -16.83
CA ARG A 404 -16.25 5.42 -17.12
C ARG A 404 -16.21 4.56 -15.85
N CYS A 405 -15.33 4.91 -14.92
CA CYS A 405 -15.11 4.20 -13.67
C CYS A 405 -16.00 4.71 -12.52
N ASN A 406 -16.95 5.61 -12.79
CA ASN A 406 -17.85 6.22 -11.80
C ASN A 406 -17.12 6.93 -10.63
N VAL A 407 -15.93 7.45 -10.89
CA VAL A 407 -15.18 8.32 -9.96
C VAL A 407 -15.83 9.70 -9.92
N ILE A 408 -16.20 10.23 -11.08
CA ILE A 408 -16.99 11.46 -11.21
C ILE A 408 -18.27 11.17 -11.99
N ALA A 409 -19.34 11.88 -11.65
CA ALA A 409 -20.59 11.76 -12.38
C ALA A 409 -20.41 12.22 -13.84
N LYS A 410 -21.05 11.51 -14.78
CA LYS A 410 -21.15 11.97 -16.16
C LYS A 410 -21.83 13.36 -16.16
N PRO A 411 -21.22 14.40 -16.74
CA PRO A 411 -21.90 15.68 -16.93
C PRO A 411 -23.19 15.40 -17.68
N SER A 412 -24.34 15.68 -17.07
CA SER A 412 -25.61 15.44 -17.73
C SER A 412 -25.71 16.40 -18.92
N ALA A 413 -25.77 15.86 -20.14
CA ALA A 413 -26.08 16.68 -21.31
C ALA A 413 -27.56 17.12 -21.30
N GLN A 414 -28.40 16.51 -20.46
CA GLN A 414 -29.82 16.79 -20.28
C GLN A 414 -30.22 16.44 -18.84
N SER A 415 -31.09 17.25 -18.23
CA SER A 415 -31.83 16.86 -17.03
C SER A 415 -32.55 15.53 -17.32
N VAL A 416 -32.12 14.43 -16.70
CA VAL A 416 -32.89 13.19 -16.76
C VAL A 416 -34.21 13.48 -16.02
N PRO A 417 -35.38 13.43 -16.69
CA PRO A 417 -36.63 13.58 -15.97
C PRO A 417 -36.72 12.45 -14.95
N THR A 418 -37.06 12.82 -13.72
CA THR A 418 -37.27 11.88 -12.61
C THR A 418 -38.12 10.68 -13.07
N PRO A 419 -37.68 9.43 -12.82
CA PRO A 419 -38.45 8.26 -13.23
C PRO A 419 -39.87 8.31 -12.66
N GLU A 420 -40.84 7.86 -13.45
CA GLU A 420 -42.23 7.77 -13.03
C GLU A 420 -42.59 6.32 -12.65
N ILE A 421 -43.30 6.14 -11.54
CA ILE A 421 -43.92 4.86 -11.19
C ILE A 421 -45.43 5.04 -11.34
N ALA A 422 -46.06 4.24 -12.22
CA ALA A 422 -47.49 4.32 -12.54
C ALA A 422 -47.97 5.74 -12.94
N GLY A 423 -47.20 6.43 -13.77
CA GLY A 423 -47.53 7.78 -14.28
C GLY A 423 -47.42 8.89 -13.24
N LYS A 424 -46.69 8.66 -12.14
CA LYS A 424 -46.42 9.65 -11.09
C LYS A 424 -44.92 9.84 -10.91
N ARG A 425 -44.49 11.11 -10.87
CA ARG A 425 -43.10 11.51 -10.62
C ARG A 425 -42.62 10.96 -9.26
N LEU A 426 -41.50 10.25 -9.26
CA LEU A 426 -40.88 9.74 -8.03
C LEU A 426 -40.16 10.86 -7.26
N VAL A 427 -40.78 11.41 -6.22
CA VAL A 427 -40.10 12.40 -5.37
C VAL A 427 -39.39 11.69 -4.22
N ILE A 428 -38.06 11.59 -4.28
CA ILE A 428 -37.25 11.17 -3.12
C ILE A 428 -36.97 12.41 -2.27
N ARG A 429 -37.46 12.41 -1.02
CA ARG A 429 -37.08 13.44 -0.03
C ARG A 429 -36.12 12.79 0.96
N CYS A 430 -34.95 13.39 1.12
CA CYS A 430 -33.99 13.02 2.14
C CYS A 430 -33.93 14.16 3.17
N GLU A 431 -34.23 13.86 4.42
CA GLU A 431 -33.89 14.74 5.54
C GLU A 431 -32.59 14.25 6.16
N VAL A 432 -31.57 15.09 6.11
CA VAL A 432 -30.28 14.82 6.74
C VAL A 432 -30.27 15.51 8.09
N GLN A 433 -30.17 14.75 9.17
CA GLN A 433 -29.87 15.29 10.50
C GLN A 433 -28.38 15.08 10.78
N PRO A 434 -27.55 16.14 10.69
CA PRO A 434 -26.14 16.02 11.05
C PRO A 434 -26.02 15.74 12.56
N LYS A 435 -25.18 14.77 12.95
CA LYS A 435 -24.77 14.63 14.35
C LYS A 435 -23.84 15.78 14.70
N ALA A 436 -24.01 16.36 15.89
CA ALA A 436 -23.37 17.61 16.31
C ALA A 436 -21.82 17.62 16.35
N ASN A 437 -21.15 16.49 16.12
CA ASN A 437 -19.73 16.31 16.45
C ASN A 437 -18.85 15.85 15.28
N GLY A 438 -19.10 16.35 14.06
CA GLY A 438 -18.10 16.33 12.98
C GLY A 438 -18.50 15.53 11.74
N SER A 439 -18.44 16.23 10.60
CA SER A 439 -18.43 15.74 9.21
C SER A 439 -19.40 14.59 8.88
N SER A 440 -20.61 14.96 8.45
CA SER A 440 -21.50 14.05 7.72
C SER A 440 -22.05 14.78 6.50
N GLY A 441 -21.44 14.53 5.33
CA GLY A 441 -22.07 14.81 4.05
C GLY A 441 -22.78 13.56 3.56
N VAL A 442 -23.94 13.71 2.93
CA VAL A 442 -24.61 12.61 2.22
C VAL A 442 -24.28 12.78 0.73
N ILE A 443 -23.63 11.78 0.14
CA ILE A 443 -23.59 11.65 -1.32
C ILE A 443 -24.80 10.79 -1.70
N LEU A 444 -25.78 11.42 -2.35
CA LEU A 444 -26.83 10.69 -3.05
C LEU A 444 -26.32 10.48 -4.49
N ALA A 445 -25.93 9.25 -4.80
CA ALA A 445 -25.65 8.81 -6.17
C ALA A 445 -26.93 8.28 -6.82
#